data_AF-A0A1I8HA51-F1
#
_entry.id   AF-A0A1I8HA51-F1
#
_cell.length_a   1.000
_cell.length_b   1.000
_cell.length_c   1.000
_cell.angle_alpha   90.00
_cell.angle_beta   90.00
_cell.angle_gamma   90.00
#
_symmetry.space_group_name_H-M   'P 1'
#
loop_
_entity.id
_entity.type
_entity.pdbx_description
1 polymer ?
#
loop_
_entity_poly.entity_id
_entity_poly.type
_entity_poly.pdbx_seq_one_letter_code
_entity_poly.pdbx_strand_id
1 'polypeptide(L)'
;NLDILDDQGFAPIHLVSKHGDCKLLQALVSANADVNFRSRSGATAAYMATQENHINVLNLLITAQSDLNLGAVEQATPLYIASQDGLQESVKTLIKAQANINTRVLTGQSPLYIACQKGHEKVVNELLKAQADVELQDERGFSPLYMAAQFGHSEVVKALIKSQADVNVLWKFSLAPLHIAAQENHQETVDLLIGAQANVDVQRDTGESPLHLAVHWGHVGVVSSLLTGQAEVDLQEVGEGYSPLLISSQQGHTDITNLLLSSKADSDIRTKSGKSPLHIAAKSGHDRVVELLLEARCTIRPHALDGNTPLELSLAQNHLPVARRLRRAQENFDYCAADSEVIKDSTDIPPVLQPEANLSSKRFEQFENLTKYGPQPEDTELSLQLHAALTKSGFSETRAAMQSAMADVLETILRNRLNDNEVFVVGSYSEGWGNSLTRMDGRTDFESDIDVVQLMPGRLYHVRRFCQCPNANSRQTTSYYNGHIECEGFASNPARPENGSTLRPAVDRVSACRLCCYPPIGPLQPHRLAKSSIPQTVLQSLTSELEASPC
;
A
#
# COMPACT_ATOMS: atom_id res chain seq x y z
N ASN A 1 -30.21 -55.06 -38.33
CA ASN A 1 -29.77 -54.71 -36.97
C ASN A 1 -29.45 -53.22 -37.01
N LEU A 2 -30.14 -52.39 -36.22
CA LEU A 2 -29.91 -50.93 -36.19
C LEU A 2 -28.85 -50.54 -35.15
N ASP A 3 -28.51 -51.47 -34.26
CA ASP A 3 -27.59 -51.30 -33.14
C ASP A 3 -26.25 -51.97 -33.48
N ILE A 4 -25.64 -51.49 -34.56
CA ILE A 4 -24.32 -51.95 -35.04
C ILE A 4 -23.39 -50.75 -35.05
N LEU A 5 -22.17 -50.94 -34.56
CA LEU A 5 -21.13 -49.92 -34.60
C LEU A 5 -20.41 -49.95 -35.96
N ASP A 6 -20.15 -48.78 -36.51
CA ASP A 6 -19.21 -48.58 -37.61
C ASP A 6 -17.74 -48.73 -37.14
N ASP A 7 -16.80 -48.55 -38.07
CA ASP A 7 -15.36 -48.65 -37.77
C ASP A 7 -14.89 -47.63 -36.74
N GLN A 8 -15.57 -46.47 -36.69
CA GLN A 8 -15.32 -45.39 -35.73
C GLN A 8 -15.98 -45.64 -34.37
N GLY A 9 -16.79 -46.70 -34.25
CA GLY A 9 -17.44 -47.08 -33.01
C GLY A 9 -18.76 -46.37 -32.75
N PHE A 10 -19.48 -45.93 -33.80
CA PHE A 10 -20.78 -45.27 -33.72
C PHE A 10 -21.88 -46.08 -34.40
N ALA A 11 -23.06 -46.12 -33.78
CA ALA A 11 -24.27 -46.64 -34.42
C ALA A 11 -25.05 -45.52 -35.13
N PRO A 12 -25.97 -45.83 -36.07
CA PRO A 12 -26.82 -44.83 -36.71
C PRO A 12 -27.46 -43.83 -35.74
N ILE A 13 -27.97 -44.31 -34.60
CA ILE A 13 -28.62 -43.44 -33.59
C ILE A 13 -27.65 -42.42 -32.97
N HIS A 14 -26.37 -42.76 -32.84
CA HIS A 14 -25.33 -41.86 -32.36
C HIS A 14 -25.07 -40.74 -33.36
N LEU A 15 -24.87 -41.10 -34.64
CA LEU A 15 -24.55 -40.15 -35.70
C LEU A 15 -25.69 -39.15 -35.92
N VAL A 16 -26.94 -39.61 -35.98
CA VAL A 16 -28.08 -38.71 -36.16
C VAL A 16 -28.27 -37.78 -34.96
N SER A 17 -27.98 -38.28 -33.75
CA SER A 17 -28.07 -37.47 -32.53
C SER A 17 -26.98 -36.41 -32.49
N LYS A 18 -25.77 -36.77 -32.92
CA LYS A 18 -24.64 -35.84 -33.07
C LYS A 18 -24.87 -34.79 -34.15
N HIS A 19 -25.60 -35.11 -35.23
CA HIS A 19 -25.89 -34.18 -36.32
C HIS A 19 -27.20 -33.39 -36.17
N GLY A 20 -27.99 -33.67 -35.14
CA GLY A 20 -29.21 -32.92 -34.86
C GLY A 20 -30.42 -33.34 -35.72
N ASP A 21 -30.37 -34.48 -36.42
CA ASP A 21 -31.44 -34.89 -37.33
C ASP A 21 -32.63 -35.52 -36.58
N CYS A 22 -33.58 -34.66 -36.22
CA CYS A 22 -34.80 -35.06 -35.52
C CYS A 22 -35.67 -36.03 -36.32
N LYS A 23 -35.72 -35.90 -37.65
CA LYS A 23 -36.60 -36.73 -38.49
C LYS A 23 -36.04 -38.14 -38.59
N LEU A 24 -34.74 -38.25 -38.85
CA LEU A 24 -34.10 -39.55 -38.96
C LEU A 24 -34.03 -40.25 -37.60
N LEU A 25 -33.81 -39.50 -36.51
CA LEU A 25 -33.91 -40.04 -35.16
C LEU A 25 -35.30 -40.64 -34.88
N GLN A 26 -36.39 -39.91 -35.19
CA GLN A 26 -37.75 -40.43 -35.01
C GLN A 26 -37.98 -41.71 -35.81
N ALA A 27 -37.45 -41.79 -37.04
CA ALA A 27 -37.53 -42.99 -37.86
C ALA A 27 -36.78 -44.18 -37.22
N LEU A 28 -35.58 -43.95 -36.68
CA LEU A 28 -34.81 -44.99 -35.98
C LEU A 28 -35.51 -45.48 -34.71
N VAL A 29 -36.03 -44.57 -33.89
CA VAL A 29 -36.79 -44.92 -32.68
C VAL A 29 -38.06 -45.69 -33.04
N SER A 30 -38.79 -45.27 -34.08
CA SER A 30 -39.99 -45.98 -34.56
C SER A 30 -39.67 -47.37 -35.13
N ALA A 31 -38.43 -47.59 -35.56
CA ALA A 31 -37.93 -48.88 -36.02
C ALA A 31 -37.28 -49.71 -34.88
N ASN A 32 -37.53 -49.35 -33.62
CA ASN A 32 -37.03 -50.01 -32.41
C ASN A 32 -35.49 -50.05 -32.29
N ALA A 33 -34.78 -49.00 -32.74
CA ALA A 33 -33.37 -48.83 -32.37
C ALA A 33 -33.24 -48.64 -30.84
N ASP A 34 -32.21 -49.21 -30.23
CA ASP A 34 -31.96 -49.06 -28.79
C ASP A 34 -31.46 -47.64 -28.49
N VAL A 35 -32.31 -46.83 -27.87
CA VAL A 35 -32.01 -45.43 -27.47
C VAL A 35 -30.86 -45.32 -26.48
N ASN A 36 -30.54 -46.42 -25.78
CA ASN A 36 -29.48 -46.51 -24.79
C ASN A 36 -28.26 -47.27 -25.31
N PHE A 37 -28.24 -47.62 -26.60
CA PHE A 37 -27.10 -48.26 -27.21
C PHE A 37 -25.85 -47.40 -27.00
N ARG A 38 -24.72 -48.06 -26.68
CA ARG A 38 -23.48 -47.39 -26.30
C ARG A 38 -22.48 -47.45 -27.44
N SER A 39 -21.89 -46.32 -27.77
CA SER A 39 -20.75 -46.24 -28.68
C SER A 39 -19.54 -47.02 -28.12
N ARG A 40 -18.48 -47.17 -28.92
CA ARG A 40 -17.21 -47.76 -28.43
C ARG A 40 -16.61 -46.99 -27.23
N SER A 41 -16.86 -45.69 -27.16
CA SER A 41 -16.45 -44.83 -26.04
C SER A 41 -17.45 -44.81 -24.88
N GLY A 42 -18.54 -45.57 -24.97
CA GLY A 42 -19.60 -45.61 -23.97
C GLY A 42 -20.61 -44.48 -24.05
N ALA A 43 -20.47 -43.52 -24.98
CA ALA A 43 -21.43 -42.44 -25.16
C ALA A 43 -22.76 -42.97 -25.70
N THR A 44 -23.87 -42.45 -25.18
CA THR A 44 -25.23 -42.70 -25.70
C THR A 44 -25.65 -41.62 -26.69
N ALA A 45 -26.75 -41.86 -27.39
CA ALA A 45 -27.41 -40.84 -28.23
C ALA A 45 -27.72 -39.56 -27.44
N ALA A 46 -28.20 -39.67 -26.19
CA ALA A 46 -28.55 -38.53 -25.35
C ALA A 46 -27.31 -37.72 -24.94
N TYR A 47 -26.20 -38.39 -24.66
CA TYR A 47 -24.92 -37.73 -24.40
C TYR A 47 -24.46 -36.90 -25.60
N MET A 48 -24.48 -37.48 -26.81
CA MET A 48 -24.04 -36.77 -28.04
C MET A 48 -24.95 -35.61 -28.40
N ALA A 49 -26.27 -35.80 -28.30
CA ALA A 49 -27.23 -34.73 -28.51
C ALA A 49 -26.98 -33.56 -27.54
N THR A 50 -26.62 -33.86 -26.30
CA THR A 50 -26.34 -32.85 -25.29
C THR A 50 -25.02 -32.13 -25.55
N GLN A 51 -23.95 -32.88 -25.85
CA GLN A 51 -22.63 -32.33 -26.15
C GLN A 51 -22.66 -31.37 -27.35
N GLU A 52 -23.42 -31.69 -28.40
CA GLU A 52 -23.57 -30.85 -29.60
C GLU A 52 -24.71 -29.80 -29.45
N ASN A 53 -25.28 -29.67 -28.25
CA ASN A 53 -26.37 -28.74 -27.91
C ASN A 53 -27.61 -28.85 -28.82
N HIS A 54 -27.96 -30.08 -29.21
CA HIS A 54 -29.14 -30.38 -30.01
C HIS A 54 -30.37 -30.66 -29.13
N ILE A 55 -30.92 -29.60 -28.54
CA ILE A 55 -32.02 -29.68 -27.56
C ILE A 55 -33.26 -30.43 -28.06
N ASN A 56 -33.59 -30.31 -29.35
CA ASN A 56 -34.74 -30.98 -29.95
C ASN A 56 -34.53 -32.50 -30.04
N VAL A 57 -33.31 -32.93 -30.40
CA VAL A 57 -32.90 -34.34 -30.40
C VAL A 57 -32.92 -34.87 -28.97
N LEU A 58 -32.38 -34.12 -28.00
CA LEU A 58 -32.41 -34.49 -26.59
C LEU A 58 -33.85 -34.70 -26.09
N ASN A 59 -34.77 -33.79 -26.40
CA ASN A 59 -36.19 -33.92 -26.03
C ASN A 59 -36.85 -35.16 -26.66
N LEU A 60 -36.51 -35.50 -27.90
CA LEU A 60 -37.00 -36.71 -28.55
C LEU A 60 -36.49 -37.97 -27.86
N LEU A 61 -35.21 -38.00 -27.47
CA LEU A 61 -34.60 -39.13 -26.74
C LEU A 61 -35.20 -39.29 -25.34
N ILE A 62 -35.49 -38.18 -24.65
CA ILE A 62 -36.20 -38.19 -23.35
C ILE A 62 -37.61 -38.75 -23.52
N THR A 63 -38.34 -38.31 -24.55
CA THR A 63 -39.68 -38.83 -24.86
C THR A 63 -39.65 -40.32 -25.16
N ALA A 64 -38.56 -40.80 -25.76
CA ALA A 64 -38.30 -42.20 -26.03
C ALA A 64 -37.73 -42.99 -24.83
N GLN A 65 -37.80 -42.43 -23.61
CA GLN A 65 -37.36 -43.07 -22.36
C GLN A 65 -35.87 -43.46 -22.33
N SER A 66 -35.00 -42.64 -22.93
CA SER A 66 -33.54 -42.82 -22.80
C SER A 66 -33.09 -42.68 -21.34
N ASP A 67 -32.18 -43.54 -20.90
CA ASP A 67 -31.53 -43.47 -19.58
C ASP A 67 -30.45 -42.38 -19.59
N LEU A 68 -30.78 -41.28 -18.91
CA LEU A 68 -29.94 -40.08 -18.81
C LEU A 68 -28.76 -40.22 -17.84
N ASN A 69 -28.64 -41.36 -17.15
CA ASN A 69 -27.58 -41.60 -16.17
C ASN A 69 -26.44 -42.46 -16.71
N LEU A 70 -26.57 -42.93 -17.96
CA LEU A 70 -25.52 -43.68 -18.64
C LEU A 70 -24.36 -42.75 -19.00
N GLY A 71 -23.24 -42.93 -18.28
CA GLY A 71 -22.02 -42.17 -18.51
C GLY A 71 -21.25 -42.63 -19.76
N ALA A 72 -20.60 -41.69 -20.44
CA ALA A 72 -19.68 -41.94 -21.54
C ALA A 72 -18.27 -42.29 -21.03
N VAL A 73 -17.22 -41.73 -21.65
CA VAL A 73 -15.84 -41.78 -21.14
C VAL A 73 -15.79 -41.11 -19.76
N GLU A 74 -14.99 -41.67 -18.85
CA GLU A 74 -14.90 -41.22 -17.44
C GLU A 74 -16.23 -41.20 -16.68
N GLN A 75 -17.25 -41.94 -17.15
CA GLN A 75 -18.62 -41.91 -16.61
C GLN A 75 -19.32 -40.55 -16.75
N ALA A 76 -18.89 -39.68 -17.67
CA ALA A 76 -19.53 -38.40 -17.93
C ALA A 76 -20.97 -38.56 -18.45
N THR A 77 -21.96 -38.10 -17.69
CA THR A 77 -23.38 -38.14 -18.06
C THR A 77 -23.78 -36.96 -18.94
N PRO A 78 -24.91 -37.02 -19.65
CA PRO A 78 -25.52 -35.85 -20.31
C PRO A 78 -25.58 -34.61 -19.41
N LEU A 79 -25.96 -34.77 -18.14
CA LEU A 79 -26.05 -33.65 -17.21
C LEU A 79 -24.67 -33.06 -16.86
N TYR A 80 -23.65 -33.93 -16.71
CA TYR A 80 -22.28 -33.49 -16.47
C TYR A 80 -21.75 -32.66 -17.65
N ILE A 81 -21.85 -33.15 -18.89
CA ILE A 81 -21.33 -32.43 -20.07
C ILE A 81 -22.10 -31.13 -20.33
N ALA A 82 -23.44 -31.13 -20.15
CA ALA A 82 -24.23 -29.91 -20.22
C ALA A 82 -23.78 -28.87 -19.18
N SER A 83 -23.40 -29.33 -17.98
CA SER A 83 -22.96 -28.47 -16.90
C SER A 83 -21.54 -27.94 -17.14
N GLN A 84 -20.66 -28.76 -17.71
CA GLN A 84 -19.31 -28.38 -18.10
C GLN A 84 -19.30 -27.30 -19.20
N ASP A 85 -20.18 -27.44 -20.19
CA ASP A 85 -20.23 -26.57 -21.37
C ASP A 85 -21.17 -25.36 -21.19
N GLY A 86 -21.83 -25.23 -20.04
CA GLY A 86 -22.67 -24.07 -19.71
C GLY A 86 -24.04 -24.09 -20.42
N LEU A 87 -24.52 -25.26 -20.85
CA LEU A 87 -25.74 -25.43 -21.64
C LEU A 87 -26.99 -25.37 -20.76
N GLN A 88 -27.38 -24.18 -20.33
CA GLN A 88 -28.48 -23.96 -19.38
C GLN A 88 -29.80 -24.65 -19.78
N GLU A 89 -30.21 -24.58 -21.04
CA GLU A 89 -31.49 -25.19 -21.47
C GLU A 89 -31.43 -26.72 -21.49
N SER A 90 -30.27 -27.30 -21.83
CA SER A 90 -30.04 -28.75 -21.71
C SER A 90 -30.08 -29.19 -20.25
N VAL A 91 -29.43 -28.45 -19.35
CA VAL A 91 -29.47 -28.71 -17.89
C VAL A 91 -30.92 -28.68 -17.37
N LYS A 92 -31.70 -27.64 -17.68
CA LYS A 92 -33.12 -27.56 -17.29
C LYS A 92 -33.92 -28.75 -17.81
N THR A 93 -33.69 -29.13 -19.06
CA THR A 93 -34.39 -30.24 -19.72
C THR A 93 -34.08 -31.57 -19.05
N LEU A 94 -32.80 -31.84 -18.76
CA LEU A 94 -32.33 -33.04 -18.08
C LEU A 94 -32.85 -33.13 -16.63
N ILE A 95 -32.85 -32.01 -15.89
CA ILE A 95 -33.41 -31.93 -14.53
C ILE A 95 -34.91 -32.24 -14.55
N LYS A 96 -35.67 -31.63 -15.48
CA LYS A 96 -37.12 -31.91 -15.63
C LYS A 96 -37.40 -33.37 -15.96
N ALA A 97 -36.48 -34.02 -16.68
CA ALA A 97 -36.54 -35.44 -17.01
C ALA A 97 -35.99 -36.36 -15.90
N GLN A 98 -35.76 -35.84 -14.69
CA GLN A 98 -35.29 -36.60 -13.51
C GLN A 98 -33.93 -37.29 -13.70
N ALA A 99 -33.02 -36.70 -14.50
CA ALA A 99 -31.62 -37.13 -14.49
C ALA A 99 -31.02 -37.00 -13.08
N ASN A 100 -30.19 -37.95 -12.67
CA ASN A 100 -29.55 -37.91 -11.35
C ASN A 100 -28.59 -36.72 -11.25
N ILE A 101 -28.97 -35.77 -10.40
CA ILE A 101 -28.29 -34.48 -10.26
C ILE A 101 -26.88 -34.59 -9.64
N ASN A 102 -26.66 -35.65 -8.87
CA ASN A 102 -25.45 -35.89 -8.08
C ASN A 102 -24.59 -37.02 -8.68
N THR A 103 -24.68 -37.24 -9.99
CA THR A 103 -23.77 -38.17 -10.70
C THR A 103 -22.33 -37.70 -10.55
N ARG A 104 -21.37 -38.65 -10.61
CA ARG A 104 -19.95 -38.35 -10.44
C ARG A 104 -19.17 -39.02 -11.56
N VAL A 105 -18.27 -38.27 -12.19
CA VAL A 105 -17.27 -38.85 -13.10
C VAL A 105 -16.20 -39.60 -12.31
N LEU A 106 -15.29 -40.30 -12.99
CA LEU A 106 -14.21 -41.07 -12.35
C LEU A 106 -13.37 -40.22 -11.39
N THR A 107 -13.11 -38.95 -11.70
CA THR A 107 -12.36 -38.04 -10.82
C THR A 107 -13.19 -37.53 -9.62
N GLY A 108 -14.41 -38.03 -9.44
CA GLY A 108 -15.31 -37.68 -8.35
C GLY A 108 -16.11 -36.39 -8.56
N GLN A 109 -15.94 -35.69 -9.70
CA GLN A 109 -16.57 -34.40 -9.97
C GLN A 109 -18.07 -34.56 -10.28
N SER A 110 -18.92 -33.74 -9.65
CA SER A 110 -20.36 -33.66 -9.93
C SER A 110 -20.69 -32.63 -11.01
N PRO A 111 -21.92 -32.63 -11.58
CA PRO A 111 -22.39 -31.56 -12.45
C PRO A 111 -22.27 -30.16 -11.81
N LEU A 112 -22.59 -30.04 -10.52
CA LEU A 112 -22.45 -28.78 -9.79
C LEU A 112 -20.98 -28.38 -9.66
N TYR A 113 -20.10 -29.32 -9.29
CA TYR A 113 -18.66 -29.07 -9.19
C TYR A 113 -18.09 -28.48 -10.48
N ILE A 114 -18.35 -29.11 -11.63
CA ILE A 114 -17.75 -28.67 -12.89
C ILE A 114 -18.34 -27.33 -13.36
N ALA A 115 -19.64 -27.08 -13.12
CA ALA A 115 -20.26 -25.79 -13.39
C ALA A 115 -19.64 -24.68 -12.52
N CYS A 116 -19.37 -24.96 -11.24
CA CYS A 116 -18.71 -24.04 -10.33
C CYS A 116 -17.27 -23.73 -10.76
N GLN A 117 -16.49 -24.75 -11.11
CA GLN A 117 -15.13 -24.58 -11.62
C GLN A 117 -15.09 -23.71 -12.90
N LYS A 118 -16.07 -23.89 -13.79
CA LYS A 118 -16.15 -23.16 -15.07
C LYS A 118 -16.80 -21.78 -14.97
N GLY A 119 -17.42 -21.44 -13.83
CA GLY A 119 -18.06 -20.14 -13.63
C GLY A 119 -19.43 -20.01 -14.31
N HIS A 120 -20.09 -21.13 -14.62
CA HIS A 120 -21.38 -21.13 -15.32
C HIS A 120 -22.53 -20.80 -14.36
N GLU A 121 -22.61 -19.54 -13.92
CA GLU A 121 -23.56 -19.05 -12.90
C GLU A 121 -25.01 -19.49 -13.18
N LYS A 122 -25.47 -19.38 -14.43
CA LYS A 122 -26.84 -19.78 -14.80
C LYS A 122 -27.07 -21.28 -14.60
N VAL A 123 -26.10 -22.12 -14.94
CA VAL A 123 -26.18 -23.58 -14.72
C VAL A 123 -26.14 -23.90 -13.23
N VAL A 124 -25.22 -23.28 -12.48
CA VAL A 124 -25.13 -23.42 -11.02
C VAL A 124 -26.48 -23.11 -10.38
N ASN A 125 -27.11 -21.99 -10.75
CA ASN A 125 -28.42 -21.62 -10.24
C ASN A 125 -29.53 -22.63 -10.57
N GLU A 126 -29.52 -23.26 -11.74
CA GLU A 126 -30.50 -24.33 -12.05
C GLU A 126 -30.25 -25.59 -11.22
N LEU A 127 -28.99 -26.00 -11.06
CA LEU A 127 -28.61 -27.17 -10.26
C LEU A 127 -28.95 -26.97 -8.77
N LEU A 128 -28.67 -25.81 -8.21
CA LEU A 128 -28.99 -25.48 -6.82
C LEU A 128 -30.50 -25.42 -6.56
N LYS A 129 -31.29 -24.86 -7.49
CA LYS A 129 -32.76 -24.89 -7.42
C LYS A 129 -33.31 -26.31 -7.39
N ALA A 130 -32.62 -27.24 -8.05
CA ALA A 130 -32.96 -28.66 -8.09
C ALA A 130 -32.31 -29.47 -6.94
N GLN A 131 -31.77 -28.79 -5.92
CA GLN A 131 -31.20 -29.40 -4.72
C GLN A 131 -29.99 -30.32 -5.01
N ALA A 132 -29.14 -29.91 -5.96
CA ALA A 132 -27.81 -30.51 -6.12
C ALA A 132 -27.04 -30.43 -4.79
N ASP A 133 -26.32 -31.49 -4.44
CA ASP A 133 -25.53 -31.54 -3.22
C ASP A 133 -24.29 -30.63 -3.36
N VAL A 134 -24.27 -29.57 -2.56
CA VAL A 134 -23.24 -28.53 -2.55
C VAL A 134 -21.91 -28.99 -1.96
N GLU A 135 -21.90 -30.12 -1.24
CA GLU A 135 -20.73 -30.65 -0.53
C GLU A 135 -20.02 -31.79 -1.28
N LEU A 136 -20.47 -32.16 -2.48
CA LEU A 136 -19.83 -33.22 -3.26
C LEU A 136 -18.44 -32.80 -3.76
N GLN A 137 -17.42 -33.27 -3.06
CA GLN A 137 -16.02 -33.05 -3.38
C GLN A 137 -15.52 -33.96 -4.51
N ASP A 138 -14.46 -33.55 -5.22
CA ASP A 138 -13.71 -34.44 -6.13
C ASP A 138 -12.90 -35.50 -5.35
N GLU A 139 -12.21 -36.42 -6.04
CA GLU A 139 -11.37 -37.44 -5.39
C GLU A 139 -10.19 -36.88 -4.60
N ARG A 140 -9.80 -35.62 -4.86
CA ARG A 140 -8.73 -34.94 -4.12
C ARG A 140 -9.27 -34.25 -2.87
N GLY A 141 -10.59 -34.08 -2.76
CA GLY A 141 -11.26 -33.42 -1.64
C GLY A 141 -11.62 -31.96 -1.91
N PHE A 142 -11.51 -31.46 -3.15
CA PHE A 142 -11.92 -30.10 -3.47
C PHE A 142 -13.43 -30.00 -3.57
N SER A 143 -14.04 -29.03 -2.87
CA SER A 143 -15.48 -28.76 -2.94
C SER A 143 -15.84 -27.84 -4.13
N PRO A 144 -17.11 -27.80 -4.55
CA PRO A 144 -17.58 -26.81 -5.52
C PRO A 144 -17.27 -25.37 -5.11
N LEU A 145 -17.40 -25.05 -3.81
CA LEU A 145 -17.07 -23.72 -3.28
C LEU A 145 -15.57 -23.41 -3.38
N TYR A 146 -14.71 -24.37 -3.08
CA TYR A 146 -13.26 -24.21 -3.25
C TYR A 146 -12.92 -23.89 -4.70
N MET A 147 -13.49 -24.62 -5.66
CA MET A 147 -13.23 -24.39 -7.08
C MET A 147 -13.75 -23.02 -7.56
N ALA A 148 -14.95 -22.64 -7.15
CA ALA A 148 -15.49 -21.31 -7.45
C ALA A 148 -14.60 -20.19 -6.88
N ALA A 149 -14.09 -20.40 -5.66
CA ALA A 149 -13.19 -19.46 -4.99
C ALA A 149 -11.82 -19.36 -5.67
N GLN A 150 -11.24 -20.49 -6.10
CA GLN A 150 -9.95 -20.54 -6.81
C GLN A 150 -9.96 -19.74 -8.12
N PHE A 151 -11.06 -19.81 -8.87
CA PHE A 151 -11.19 -19.13 -10.15
C PHE A 151 -11.86 -17.75 -10.05
N GLY A 152 -12.21 -17.29 -8.85
CA GLY A 152 -12.74 -15.95 -8.63
C GLY A 152 -14.17 -15.74 -9.13
N HIS A 153 -14.98 -16.81 -9.24
CA HIS A 153 -16.36 -16.72 -9.71
C HIS A 153 -17.29 -16.21 -8.61
N SER A 154 -17.22 -14.92 -8.28
CA SER A 154 -17.90 -14.30 -7.13
C SER A 154 -19.41 -14.54 -7.10
N GLU A 155 -20.12 -14.43 -8.23
CA GLU A 155 -21.56 -14.72 -8.30
C GLU A 155 -21.89 -16.21 -8.07
N VAL A 156 -21.00 -17.12 -8.48
CA VAL A 156 -21.12 -18.56 -8.16
C VAL A 156 -20.89 -18.80 -6.67
N VAL A 157 -19.86 -18.18 -6.08
CA VAL A 157 -19.57 -18.26 -4.64
C VAL A 157 -20.77 -17.78 -3.83
N LYS A 158 -21.35 -16.64 -4.21
CA LYS A 158 -22.56 -16.08 -3.59
C LYS A 158 -23.77 -17.03 -3.70
N ALA A 159 -23.96 -17.68 -4.85
CA ALA A 159 -25.03 -18.66 -5.03
C ALA A 159 -24.85 -19.90 -4.13
N LEU A 160 -23.62 -20.38 -3.97
CA LEU A 160 -23.28 -21.50 -3.08
C LEU A 160 -23.48 -21.15 -1.60
N ILE A 161 -23.01 -19.97 -1.16
CA ILE A 161 -23.23 -19.46 0.21
C ILE A 161 -24.74 -19.37 0.51
N LYS A 162 -25.52 -18.81 -0.41
CA LYS A 162 -26.99 -18.74 -0.27
C LYS A 162 -27.64 -20.12 -0.13
N SER A 163 -27.02 -21.13 -0.73
CA SER A 163 -27.46 -22.53 -0.69
C SER A 163 -26.84 -23.33 0.47
N GLN A 164 -26.30 -22.64 1.49
CA GLN A 164 -25.76 -23.22 2.72
C GLN A 164 -24.52 -24.11 2.50
N ALA A 165 -23.70 -23.84 1.48
CA ALA A 165 -22.40 -24.47 1.35
C ALA A 165 -21.50 -24.13 2.57
N ASP A 166 -20.76 -25.10 3.09
CA ASP A 166 -19.82 -24.88 4.19
C ASP A 166 -18.65 -24.00 3.74
N VAL A 167 -18.65 -22.75 4.19
CA VAL A 167 -17.59 -21.77 3.87
C VAL A 167 -16.23 -22.11 4.48
N ASN A 168 -16.20 -23.00 5.47
CA ASN A 168 -15.01 -23.47 6.16
C ASN A 168 -14.57 -24.88 5.72
N VAL A 169 -15.17 -25.41 4.65
CA VAL A 169 -14.84 -26.73 4.13
C VAL A 169 -13.34 -26.86 3.85
N LEU A 170 -12.74 -27.94 4.35
CA LEU A 170 -11.32 -28.23 4.19
C LEU A 170 -11.14 -29.38 3.20
N TRP A 171 -10.11 -29.29 2.36
CA TRP A 171 -9.61 -30.45 1.61
C TRP A 171 -8.41 -31.08 2.32
N LYS A 172 -7.80 -32.10 1.69
CA LYS A 172 -6.79 -33.00 2.28
C LYS A 172 -5.54 -32.35 2.91
N PHE A 173 -5.28 -31.05 2.69
CA PHE A 173 -4.17 -30.28 3.28
C PHE A 173 -4.64 -29.05 4.07
N SER A 174 -5.85 -29.14 4.64
CA SER A 174 -6.43 -28.09 5.49
C SER A 174 -6.53 -26.72 4.83
N LEU A 175 -6.63 -26.64 3.49
CA LEU A 175 -6.94 -25.37 2.82
C LEU A 175 -8.45 -25.17 2.73
N ALA A 176 -8.88 -24.02 3.21
CA ALA A 176 -10.24 -23.51 3.05
C ALA A 176 -10.40 -22.70 1.75
N PRO A 177 -11.64 -22.48 1.26
CA PRO A 177 -11.91 -21.55 0.15
C PRO A 177 -11.29 -20.16 0.34
N LEU A 178 -11.23 -19.65 1.58
CA LEU A 178 -10.65 -18.35 1.89
C LEU A 178 -9.13 -18.30 1.61
N HIS A 179 -8.41 -19.39 1.84
CA HIS A 179 -6.97 -19.46 1.52
C HIS A 179 -6.72 -19.29 0.02
N ILE A 180 -7.46 -20.05 -0.81
CA ILE A 180 -7.22 -20.03 -2.25
C ILE A 180 -7.73 -18.72 -2.88
N ALA A 181 -8.84 -18.17 -2.40
CA ALA A 181 -9.30 -16.85 -2.83
C ALA A 181 -8.27 -15.75 -2.50
N ALA A 182 -7.67 -15.83 -1.30
CA ALA A 182 -6.63 -14.89 -0.89
C ALA A 182 -5.34 -15.04 -1.71
N GLN A 183 -4.91 -16.27 -2.00
CA GLN A 183 -3.72 -16.56 -2.80
C GLN A 183 -3.85 -16.07 -4.25
N GLU A 184 -5.03 -16.26 -4.86
CA GLU A 184 -5.28 -15.95 -6.28
C GLU A 184 -5.76 -14.50 -6.51
N ASN A 185 -5.72 -13.65 -5.47
CA ASN A 185 -6.10 -12.23 -5.51
C ASN A 185 -7.58 -11.94 -5.84
N HIS A 186 -8.50 -12.81 -5.43
CA HIS A 186 -9.94 -12.64 -5.68
C HIS A 186 -10.61 -11.86 -4.55
N GLN A 187 -10.36 -10.54 -4.47
CA GLN A 187 -10.83 -9.69 -3.37
C GLN A 187 -12.35 -9.78 -3.12
N GLU A 188 -13.18 -9.73 -4.17
CA GLU A 188 -14.64 -9.82 -4.01
C GLU A 188 -15.07 -11.18 -3.41
N THR A 189 -14.41 -12.27 -3.83
CA THR A 189 -14.64 -13.59 -3.24
C THR A 189 -14.23 -13.63 -1.77
N VAL A 190 -13.11 -13.02 -1.41
CA VAL A 190 -12.65 -12.89 -0.02
C VAL A 190 -13.69 -12.14 0.81
N ASP A 191 -14.19 -11.01 0.32
CA ASP A 191 -15.22 -10.21 1.00
C ASP A 191 -16.52 -11.01 1.20
N LEU A 192 -16.95 -11.77 0.18
CA LEU A 192 -18.12 -12.65 0.27
C LEU A 192 -17.95 -13.75 1.32
N LEU A 193 -16.79 -14.39 1.38
CA LEU A 193 -16.49 -15.46 2.34
C LEU A 193 -16.43 -14.92 3.78
N ILE A 194 -15.76 -13.77 3.99
CA ILE A 194 -15.72 -13.09 5.29
C ILE A 194 -17.15 -12.69 5.72
N GLY A 195 -17.93 -12.10 4.81
CA GLY A 195 -19.33 -11.73 5.07
C GLY A 195 -20.21 -12.93 5.43
N ALA A 196 -19.84 -14.12 4.95
CA ALA A 196 -20.49 -15.39 5.27
C ALA A 196 -19.90 -16.10 6.50
N GLN A 197 -19.12 -15.41 7.35
CA GLN A 197 -18.52 -15.93 8.58
C GLN A 197 -17.52 -17.08 8.34
N ALA A 198 -16.76 -17.02 7.23
CA ALA A 198 -15.57 -17.86 7.10
C ALA A 198 -14.57 -17.52 8.23
N ASN A 199 -13.90 -18.54 8.75
CA ASN A 199 -12.84 -18.37 9.74
C ASN A 199 -11.66 -17.65 9.07
N VAL A 200 -11.50 -16.37 9.35
CA VAL A 200 -10.47 -15.51 8.75
C VAL A 200 -9.05 -15.96 9.13
N ASP A 201 -8.92 -16.58 10.30
CA ASP A 201 -7.66 -17.07 10.87
C ASP A 201 -7.47 -18.58 10.70
N VAL A 202 -8.22 -19.20 9.77
CA VAL A 202 -8.01 -20.61 9.44
C VAL A 202 -6.55 -20.85 9.04
N GLN A 203 -5.92 -21.88 9.59
CA GLN A 203 -4.52 -22.21 9.29
C GLN A 203 -4.44 -23.54 8.56
N ARG A 204 -3.65 -23.60 7.48
CA ARG A 204 -3.28 -24.87 6.83
C ARG A 204 -2.24 -25.62 7.65
N ASP A 205 -1.85 -26.82 7.22
CA ASP A 205 -0.92 -27.68 7.97
C ASP A 205 0.45 -27.03 8.28
N THR A 206 0.87 -26.05 7.48
CA THR A 206 2.10 -25.26 7.70
C THR A 206 1.92 -24.10 8.69
N GLY A 207 0.71 -23.84 9.19
CA GLY A 207 0.39 -22.70 10.05
C GLY A 207 0.08 -21.40 9.32
N GLU A 208 0.16 -21.38 7.99
CA GLU A 208 -0.16 -20.18 7.21
C GLU A 208 -1.68 -19.95 7.15
N SER A 209 -2.09 -18.73 7.44
CA SER A 209 -3.46 -18.24 7.29
C SER A 209 -3.69 -17.58 5.91
N PRO A 210 -4.94 -17.25 5.51
CA PRO A 210 -5.20 -16.45 4.31
C PRO A 210 -4.39 -15.15 4.26
N LEU A 211 -4.17 -14.49 5.41
CA LEU A 211 -3.36 -13.28 5.50
C LEU A 211 -1.89 -13.53 5.14
N HIS A 212 -1.31 -14.67 5.56
CA HIS A 212 0.06 -15.04 5.16
C HIS A 212 0.18 -15.16 3.64
N LEU A 213 -0.78 -15.83 3.00
CA LEU A 213 -0.78 -16.03 1.55
C LEU A 213 -0.96 -14.70 0.80
N ALA A 214 -1.94 -13.88 1.20
CA ALA A 214 -2.16 -12.57 0.59
C ALA A 214 -0.93 -11.67 0.69
N VAL A 215 -0.24 -11.68 1.85
CA VAL A 215 0.99 -10.92 2.06
C VAL A 215 2.16 -11.48 1.25
N HIS A 216 2.33 -12.81 1.18
CA HIS A 216 3.42 -13.43 0.42
C HIS A 216 3.39 -13.04 -1.07
N TRP A 217 2.19 -12.93 -1.65
CA TRP A 217 1.98 -12.62 -3.05
C TRP A 217 1.78 -11.13 -3.36
N GLY A 218 1.76 -10.26 -2.34
CA GLY A 218 1.67 -8.82 -2.55
C GLY A 218 0.26 -8.27 -2.81
N HIS A 219 -0.79 -8.98 -2.40
CA HIS A 219 -2.19 -8.65 -2.72
C HIS A 219 -2.77 -7.61 -1.75
N VAL A 220 -2.44 -6.33 -1.95
CA VAL A 220 -2.83 -5.21 -1.06
C VAL A 220 -4.34 -5.17 -0.76
N GLY A 221 -5.18 -5.34 -1.79
CA GLY A 221 -6.65 -5.30 -1.63
C GLY A 221 -7.17 -6.41 -0.75
N VAL A 222 -6.70 -7.64 -0.98
CA VAL A 222 -7.04 -8.82 -0.16
C VAL A 222 -6.54 -8.65 1.28
N VAL A 223 -5.32 -8.15 1.48
CA VAL A 223 -4.79 -7.87 2.83
C VAL A 223 -5.70 -6.89 3.57
N SER A 224 -6.12 -5.81 2.90
CA SER A 224 -7.05 -4.83 3.47
C SER A 224 -8.39 -5.46 3.87
N SER A 225 -8.95 -6.30 3.00
CA SER A 225 -10.19 -7.05 3.29
C SER A 225 -10.06 -7.99 4.49
N LEU A 226 -8.97 -8.77 4.56
CA LEU A 226 -8.72 -9.68 5.68
C LEU A 226 -8.54 -8.95 7.01
N LEU A 227 -7.77 -7.85 7.03
CA LEU A 227 -7.60 -7.02 8.23
C LEU A 227 -8.90 -6.35 8.66
N THR A 228 -9.72 -5.90 7.70
CA THR A 228 -11.07 -5.38 7.98
C THR A 228 -11.99 -6.49 8.54
N GLY A 229 -11.80 -7.73 8.07
CA GLY A 229 -12.40 -8.94 8.61
C GLY A 229 -11.83 -9.40 9.96
N GLN A 230 -11.02 -8.58 10.63
CA GLN A 230 -10.41 -8.86 11.94
C GLN A 230 -9.45 -10.05 11.95
N ALA A 231 -8.74 -10.30 10.84
CA ALA A 231 -7.64 -11.26 10.83
C ALA A 231 -6.61 -10.94 11.94
N GLU A 232 -6.16 -11.96 12.67
CA GLU A 232 -5.07 -11.83 13.63
C GLU A 232 -3.76 -11.53 12.89
N VAL A 233 -3.25 -10.32 13.12
CA VAL A 233 -2.17 -9.71 12.34
C VAL A 233 -0.81 -10.35 12.64
N ASP A 234 -0.65 -10.94 13.82
CA ASP A 234 0.61 -11.48 14.33
C ASP A 234 0.65 -13.02 14.39
N LEU A 235 -0.30 -13.71 13.75
CA LEU A 235 -0.22 -15.18 13.61
C LEU A 235 1.12 -15.58 12.99
N GLN A 236 1.74 -16.64 13.53
CA GLN A 236 3.01 -17.17 13.04
C GLN A 236 2.83 -18.58 12.47
N GLU A 237 3.44 -18.82 11.30
CA GLU A 237 3.48 -20.16 10.72
C GLU A 237 4.37 -21.14 11.51
N VAL A 238 4.17 -22.44 11.31
CA VAL A 238 4.74 -23.50 12.16
C VAL A 238 6.23 -23.74 11.88
N GLY A 239 6.74 -23.39 10.71
CA GLY A 239 8.14 -23.58 10.29
C GLY A 239 9.12 -22.72 11.07
N GLU A 240 9.44 -21.53 10.57
CA GLU A 240 10.38 -20.57 11.18
C GLU A 240 9.68 -19.53 12.07
N GLY A 241 8.36 -19.53 12.16
CA GLY A 241 7.59 -18.52 12.89
C GLY A 241 7.43 -17.22 12.10
N TYR A 242 7.30 -17.28 10.76
CA TYR A 242 7.01 -16.10 9.98
C TYR A 242 5.60 -15.59 10.24
N SER A 243 5.49 -14.33 10.66
CA SER A 243 4.25 -13.57 10.69
C SER A 243 4.03 -12.82 9.38
N PRO A 244 2.82 -12.32 9.10
CA PRO A 244 2.57 -11.42 7.97
C PRO A 244 3.58 -10.27 7.85
N LEU A 245 3.94 -9.60 8.95
CA LEU A 245 4.90 -8.49 8.93
C LEU A 245 6.33 -8.96 8.58
N LEU A 246 6.75 -10.15 9.04
CA LEU A 246 8.03 -10.74 8.67
C LEU A 246 8.08 -11.09 7.18
N ILE A 247 6.97 -11.59 6.62
CA ILE A 247 6.84 -11.89 5.19
C ILE A 247 6.89 -10.59 4.35
N SER A 248 6.09 -9.57 4.69
CA SER A 248 6.09 -8.29 3.95
C SER A 248 7.45 -7.61 4.00
N SER A 249 8.16 -7.74 5.14
CA SER A 249 9.53 -7.26 5.32
C SER A 249 10.55 -8.02 4.49
N GLN A 250 10.36 -9.31 4.26
CA GLN A 250 11.22 -10.10 3.37
C GLN A 250 11.03 -9.73 1.90
N GLN A 251 9.76 -9.53 1.49
CA GLN A 251 9.39 -9.28 0.10
C GLN A 251 9.49 -7.80 -0.30
N GLY A 252 9.61 -6.88 0.65
CA GLY A 252 9.71 -5.44 0.39
C GLY A 252 8.35 -4.79 0.07
N HIS A 253 7.24 -5.41 0.45
CA HIS A 253 5.90 -4.90 0.18
C HIS A 253 5.59 -3.73 1.11
N THR A 254 5.91 -2.52 0.64
CA THR A 254 5.79 -1.28 1.43
C THR A 254 4.35 -1.00 1.86
N ASP A 255 3.39 -1.06 0.94
CA ASP A 255 1.99 -0.75 1.23
C ASP A 255 1.38 -1.75 2.22
N ILE A 256 1.69 -3.04 2.05
CA ILE A 256 1.27 -4.10 2.96
C ILE A 256 1.90 -3.92 4.34
N THR A 257 3.21 -3.60 4.40
CA THR A 257 3.89 -3.33 5.66
C THR A 257 3.21 -2.17 6.39
N ASN A 258 2.89 -1.09 5.68
CA ASN A 258 2.17 0.04 6.27
C ASN A 258 0.77 -0.34 6.77
N LEU A 259 0.02 -1.16 6.02
CA LEU A 259 -1.29 -1.68 6.43
C LEU A 259 -1.20 -2.54 7.70
N LEU A 260 -0.22 -3.44 7.77
CA LEU A 260 0.00 -4.31 8.93
C LEU A 260 0.37 -3.49 10.17
N LEU A 261 1.31 -2.54 10.06
CA LEU A 261 1.70 -1.65 11.15
C LEU A 261 0.55 -0.75 11.61
N SER A 262 -0.23 -0.21 10.66
CA SER A 262 -1.45 0.56 10.96
C SER A 262 -2.51 -0.28 11.67
N SER A 263 -2.48 -1.60 11.45
CA SER A 263 -3.34 -2.58 12.12
C SER A 263 -2.70 -3.15 13.40
N LYS A 264 -1.69 -2.46 13.95
CA LYS A 264 -1.00 -2.77 15.21
C LYS A 264 -0.23 -4.09 15.23
N ALA A 265 0.29 -4.53 14.08
CA ALA A 265 1.28 -5.62 14.04
C ALA A 265 2.46 -5.32 14.99
N ASP A 266 2.90 -6.32 15.75
CA ASP A 266 4.07 -6.21 16.59
C ASP A 266 5.34 -6.02 15.73
N SER A 267 5.88 -4.80 15.75
CA SER A 267 7.06 -4.42 14.97
C SER A 267 8.36 -5.09 15.45
N ASP A 268 8.33 -5.72 16.63
CA ASP A 268 9.43 -6.46 17.24
C ASP A 268 9.21 -7.99 17.28
N ILE A 269 8.16 -8.50 16.62
CA ILE A 269 7.86 -9.93 16.50
C ILE A 269 9.07 -10.72 16.01
N ARG A 270 9.25 -11.96 16.49
CA ARG A 270 10.49 -12.73 16.21
C ARG A 270 10.22 -14.08 15.59
N THR A 271 11.02 -14.42 14.58
CA THR A 271 11.16 -15.81 14.13
C THR A 271 11.74 -16.68 15.24
N LYS A 272 11.68 -18.00 15.07
CA LYS A 272 12.35 -18.99 15.95
C LYS A 272 13.88 -18.80 15.99
N SER A 273 14.45 -18.24 14.92
CA SER A 273 15.86 -17.85 14.85
C SER A 273 16.16 -16.47 15.49
N GLY A 274 15.17 -15.83 16.12
CA GLY A 274 15.29 -14.55 16.83
C GLY A 274 15.30 -13.31 15.93
N LYS A 275 15.03 -13.46 14.63
CA LYS A 275 15.07 -12.36 13.66
C LYS A 275 13.77 -11.55 13.73
N SER A 276 13.91 -10.24 13.84
CA SER A 276 12.80 -9.28 13.78
C SER A 276 12.52 -8.80 12.34
N PRO A 277 11.39 -8.13 12.07
CA PRO A 277 11.12 -7.50 10.77
C PRO A 277 12.27 -6.62 10.30
N LEU A 278 12.88 -5.85 11.22
CA LEU A 278 14.02 -4.98 10.91
C LEU A 278 15.25 -5.76 10.44
N HIS A 279 15.55 -6.93 11.04
CA HIS A 279 16.63 -7.80 10.56
C HIS A 279 16.38 -8.29 9.14
N ILE A 280 15.15 -8.74 8.88
CA ILE A 280 14.76 -9.32 7.60
C ILE A 280 14.80 -8.23 6.51
N ALA A 281 14.15 -7.09 6.74
CA ALA A 281 14.15 -5.97 5.80
C ALA A 281 15.57 -5.44 5.52
N ALA A 282 16.41 -5.39 6.56
CA ALA A 282 17.78 -4.91 6.42
C ALA A 282 18.68 -5.88 5.64
N LYS A 283 18.54 -7.19 5.89
CA LYS A 283 19.22 -8.24 5.14
C LYS A 283 18.78 -8.28 3.67
N SER A 284 17.50 -8.01 3.40
CA SER A 284 16.94 -8.00 2.04
C SER A 284 17.11 -6.67 1.29
N GLY A 285 17.56 -5.61 1.96
CA GLY A 285 17.86 -4.31 1.33
C GLY A 285 16.66 -3.39 1.12
N HIS A 286 15.53 -3.64 1.79
CA HIS A 286 14.28 -2.92 1.58
C HIS A 286 14.22 -1.62 2.40
N ASP A 287 14.89 -0.58 1.92
CA ASP A 287 15.06 0.71 2.63
C ASP A 287 13.75 1.37 3.08
N ARG A 288 12.71 1.33 2.23
CA ARG A 288 11.41 1.91 2.58
C ARG A 288 10.67 1.11 3.66
N VAL A 289 10.83 -0.21 3.69
CA VAL A 289 10.28 -1.03 4.77
C VAL A 289 11.04 -0.77 6.08
N VAL A 290 12.37 -0.64 6.01
CA VAL A 290 13.20 -0.24 7.16
C VAL A 290 12.73 1.11 7.72
N GLU A 291 12.45 2.08 6.85
CA GLU A 291 11.91 3.38 7.25
C GLU A 291 10.57 3.24 8.00
N LEU A 292 9.60 2.50 7.45
CA LEU A 292 8.31 2.27 8.11
C LEU A 292 8.45 1.58 9.47
N LEU A 293 9.34 0.59 9.58
CA LEU A 293 9.58 -0.12 10.84
C LEU A 293 10.20 0.82 11.90
N LEU A 294 11.11 1.70 11.51
CA LEU A 294 11.70 2.70 12.41
C LEU A 294 10.67 3.76 12.83
N GLU A 295 9.81 4.21 11.92
CA GLU A 295 8.68 5.11 12.22
C GLU A 295 7.70 4.46 13.22
N ALA A 296 7.50 3.14 13.12
CA ALA A 296 6.71 2.34 14.07
C ALA A 296 7.42 2.06 15.40
N ARG A 297 8.56 2.71 15.68
CA ARG A 297 9.33 2.62 16.94
C ARG A 297 9.75 1.20 17.33
N CYS A 298 10.04 0.34 16.35
CA CYS A 298 10.66 -0.97 16.65
C CYS A 298 12.02 -0.81 17.35
N THR A 299 12.46 -1.87 18.02
CA THR A 299 13.81 -1.91 18.59
C THR A 299 14.84 -1.75 17.48
N ILE A 300 15.71 -0.73 17.57
CA ILE A 300 16.69 -0.37 16.53
C ILE A 300 17.89 -1.32 16.51
N ARG A 301 18.29 -1.83 17.69
CA ARG A 301 19.40 -2.79 17.87
C ARG A 301 18.91 -4.14 18.42
N PRO A 302 17.97 -4.81 17.75
CA PRO A 302 17.57 -6.14 18.17
C PRO A 302 18.74 -7.08 17.85
N HIS A 303 18.99 -8.06 18.73
CA HIS A 303 19.93 -9.14 18.46
C HIS A 303 19.16 -10.39 18.04
N ALA A 304 19.55 -11.00 16.92
CA ALA A 304 19.12 -12.34 16.56
C ALA A 304 19.94 -13.40 17.35
N LEU A 305 19.57 -14.69 17.25
CA LEU A 305 20.28 -15.75 17.99
C LEU A 305 21.73 -15.94 17.53
N ASP A 306 22.05 -15.56 16.29
CA ASP A 306 23.42 -15.56 15.76
C ASP A 306 24.22 -14.31 16.18
N GLY A 307 23.63 -13.42 16.99
CA GLY A 307 24.23 -12.20 17.50
C GLY A 307 24.21 -11.00 16.54
N ASN A 308 23.89 -11.23 15.26
CA ASN A 308 23.91 -10.19 14.24
C ASN A 308 22.82 -9.15 14.46
N THR A 309 23.16 -7.88 14.27
CA THR A 309 22.23 -6.75 14.24
C THR A 309 21.73 -6.45 12.82
N PRO A 310 20.60 -5.73 12.64
CA PRO A 310 20.14 -5.31 11.32
C PRO A 310 21.19 -4.53 10.53
N LEU A 311 21.98 -3.68 11.20
CA LEU A 311 23.04 -2.90 10.57
C LEU A 311 24.13 -3.81 10.01
N GLU A 312 24.62 -4.77 10.79
CA GLU A 312 25.64 -5.73 10.34
C GLU A 312 25.15 -6.58 9.17
N LEU A 313 23.89 -7.03 9.22
CA LEU A 313 23.28 -7.77 8.11
C LEU A 313 23.22 -6.92 6.82
N SER A 314 22.81 -5.65 6.92
CA SER A 314 22.76 -4.75 5.75
C SER A 314 24.15 -4.47 5.17
N LEU A 315 25.17 -4.35 6.01
CA LEU A 315 26.56 -4.15 5.57
C LEU A 315 27.12 -5.41 4.92
N ALA A 316 26.86 -6.59 5.49
CA ALA A 316 27.29 -7.87 4.94
C ALA A 316 26.70 -8.15 3.55
N GLN A 317 25.48 -7.66 3.29
CA GLN A 317 24.81 -7.77 1.98
C GLN A 317 25.04 -6.56 1.07
N ASN A 318 25.87 -5.59 1.48
CA ASN A 318 26.17 -4.36 0.75
C ASN A 318 24.95 -3.46 0.44
N HIS A 319 23.95 -3.45 1.33
CA HIS A 319 22.79 -2.57 1.26
C HIS A 319 23.08 -1.21 1.89
N LEU A 320 23.93 -0.41 1.24
CA LEU A 320 24.43 0.87 1.78
C LEU A 320 23.33 1.90 2.15
N PRO A 321 22.22 2.06 1.40
CA PRO A 321 21.14 2.97 1.81
C PRO A 321 20.55 2.60 3.17
N VAL A 322 20.19 1.31 3.33
CA VAL A 322 19.70 0.74 4.59
C VAL A 322 20.72 0.94 5.71
N ALA A 323 21.99 0.62 5.46
CA ALA A 323 23.04 0.73 6.47
C ALA A 323 23.21 2.18 6.96
N ARG A 324 23.15 3.15 6.04
CA ARG A 324 23.19 4.59 6.39
C ARG A 324 21.97 5.00 7.20
N ARG A 325 20.77 4.52 6.84
CA ARG A 325 19.53 4.81 7.56
C ARG A 325 19.57 4.26 8.99
N LEU A 326 19.95 3.00 9.14
CA LEU A 326 20.09 2.36 10.46
C LEU A 326 21.15 3.04 11.32
N ARG A 327 22.29 3.43 10.74
CA ARG A 327 23.33 4.18 11.48
C ARG A 327 22.79 5.52 11.99
N ARG A 328 22.11 6.29 11.14
CA ARG A 328 21.50 7.57 11.54
C ARG A 328 20.45 7.39 12.64
N ALA A 329 19.63 6.34 12.54
CA ALA A 329 18.64 6.02 13.56
C ALA A 329 19.29 5.66 14.91
N GLN A 330 20.45 4.98 14.89
CA GLN A 330 21.24 4.68 16.09
C GLN A 330 21.89 5.93 16.69
N GLU A 331 22.49 6.79 15.86
CA GLU A 331 23.11 8.04 16.31
C GLU A 331 22.09 8.97 16.99
N ASN A 332 20.88 9.07 16.45
CA ASN A 332 19.79 9.84 17.06
C ASN A 332 19.30 9.25 18.41
N PHE A 333 19.48 7.93 18.62
CA PHE A 333 19.13 7.26 19.88
C PHE A 333 20.19 7.47 20.97
N ASP A 334 21.48 7.44 20.61
CA ASP A 334 22.59 7.61 21.57
C ASP A 334 22.66 9.04 22.16
N TYR A 335 22.22 10.08 21.43
CA TYR A 335 22.15 11.45 21.96
C TYR A 335 21.16 11.62 23.12
N CYS A 336 20.05 10.89 23.12
CA CYS A 336 19.06 10.98 24.21
C CYS A 336 19.56 10.32 25.52
N ALA A 337 20.53 9.40 25.44
CA ALA A 337 21.11 8.76 26.62
C ALA A 337 22.26 9.60 27.22
N ALA A 338 23.06 10.28 26.38
CA ALA A 338 24.23 11.05 26.81
C ALA A 338 23.89 12.31 27.64
N ASP A 339 22.75 12.96 27.41
CA ASP A 339 22.33 14.15 28.19
C ASP A 339 21.99 13.83 29.67
N SER A 340 21.80 12.55 30.02
CA SER A 340 21.51 12.15 31.39
C SER A 340 22.75 12.00 32.28
N GLU A 341 23.96 11.90 31.70
CA GLU A 341 25.21 11.69 32.45
C GLU A 341 26.21 12.85 32.39
N VAL A 342 26.08 13.80 31.45
CA VAL A 342 27.12 14.83 31.18
C VAL A 342 26.91 16.17 31.91
N ILE A 343 25.79 16.38 32.63
CA ILE A 343 25.63 17.58 33.49
C ILE A 343 26.17 17.30 34.92
N LYS A 344 27.42 16.87 35.01
CA LYS A 344 28.22 16.96 36.24
C LYS A 344 29.65 17.27 35.86
N ASP A 345 30.13 18.39 36.39
CA ASP A 345 31.49 18.90 36.31
C ASP A 345 31.87 19.71 35.06
N SER A 346 32.39 20.89 35.39
CA SER A 346 32.58 22.06 34.57
C SER A 346 33.97 22.12 33.93
N THR A 347 34.15 23.15 33.09
CA THR A 347 35.40 23.89 32.84
C THR A 347 36.56 23.14 32.19
N ASP A 348 36.75 23.37 30.88
CA ASP A 348 37.93 24.05 30.31
C ASP A 348 38.40 23.49 28.95
N ILE A 349 39.08 24.41 28.23
CA ILE A 349 40.07 24.29 27.13
C ILE A 349 39.59 24.21 25.65
N PRO A 350 40.42 24.61 24.64
CA PRO A 350 40.24 25.82 23.81
C PRO A 350 40.26 25.47 22.27
N PRO A 351 40.30 26.44 21.32
CA PRO A 351 40.05 26.17 19.89
C PRO A 351 41.35 25.92 19.11
N VAL A 352 41.26 25.46 17.84
CA VAL A 352 42.11 25.90 16.69
C VAL A 352 41.91 25.09 15.37
N LEU A 353 41.74 25.86 14.27
CA LEU A 353 42.14 25.68 12.83
C LEU A 353 41.30 24.93 11.76
N GLN A 354 41.25 25.59 10.59
CA GLN A 354 40.51 25.37 9.33
C GLN A 354 41.26 24.52 8.26
N PRO A 355 40.58 24.07 7.18
CA PRO A 355 41.22 24.00 5.85
C PRO A 355 40.35 24.33 4.59
N GLU A 356 41.07 24.54 3.48
CA GLU A 356 40.69 25.01 2.13
C GLU A 356 40.02 23.98 1.17
N ALA A 357 39.65 24.47 -0.04
CA ALA A 357 38.71 23.99 -1.06
C ALA A 357 39.24 23.08 -2.21
N ASN A 358 38.33 22.41 -2.99
CA ASN A 358 38.15 22.60 -4.46
C ASN A 358 37.20 21.62 -5.25
N LEU A 359 36.51 22.21 -6.26
CA LEU A 359 36.20 21.79 -7.67
C LEU A 359 35.06 20.81 -8.12
N SER A 360 33.98 21.43 -8.67
CA SER A 360 33.42 21.37 -10.06
C SER A 360 32.53 20.23 -10.64
N SER A 361 31.76 20.62 -11.68
CA SER A 361 30.53 20.07 -12.28
C SER A 361 30.65 19.61 -13.75
N LYS A 362 29.72 18.78 -14.27
CA LYS A 362 29.00 18.99 -15.56
C LYS A 362 27.93 17.92 -15.87
N ARG A 363 26.93 18.34 -16.68
CA ARG A 363 26.13 17.59 -17.70
C ARG A 363 24.74 17.05 -17.29
N PHE A 364 23.64 17.64 -17.80
CA PHE A 364 22.97 17.26 -19.06
C PHE A 364 21.61 17.98 -19.24
N GLU A 365 21.44 18.58 -20.42
CA GLU A 365 20.18 19.05 -21.00
C GLU A 365 19.55 17.91 -21.82
N GLN A 366 18.22 17.79 -21.75
CA GLN A 366 17.28 17.46 -22.85
C GLN A 366 16.02 16.86 -22.23
N PHE A 367 14.87 17.54 -22.34
CA PHE A 367 13.54 16.98 -22.60
C PHE A 367 12.52 18.13 -22.64
N GLU A 368 12.49 18.85 -23.75
CA GLU A 368 11.35 19.68 -24.14
C GLU A 368 10.48 18.92 -25.14
N ASN A 369 9.19 18.86 -24.85
CA ASN A 369 8.04 19.05 -25.76
C ASN A 369 6.92 18.05 -25.47
N LEU A 370 5.82 18.56 -24.91
CA LEU A 370 4.43 18.11 -25.17
C LEU A 370 3.45 19.10 -24.51
N THR A 371 2.96 20.07 -25.29
CA THR A 371 1.84 20.95 -24.94
C THR A 371 0.65 20.68 -25.86
N LYS A 372 -0.56 20.47 -25.31
CA LYS A 372 -1.85 20.95 -25.83
C LYS A 372 -3.03 20.50 -24.94
N TYR A 373 -3.78 21.45 -24.36
CA TYR A 373 -5.26 21.60 -24.39
C TYR A 373 -5.75 22.68 -23.39
N GLY A 374 -6.68 23.57 -23.83
CA GLY A 374 -7.44 24.57 -23.05
C GLY A 374 -6.74 25.92 -22.79
N PRO A 375 -7.46 27.06 -22.65
CA PRO A 375 -6.86 28.25 -22.03
C PRO A 375 -6.41 27.82 -20.64
N GLN A 376 -5.09 27.84 -20.45
CA GLN A 376 -4.47 27.54 -19.17
C GLN A 376 -5.16 28.42 -18.12
N PRO A 377 -5.57 27.87 -16.96
CA PRO A 377 -5.91 28.72 -15.83
C PRO A 377 -4.79 29.75 -15.66
N GLU A 378 -5.10 30.99 -15.33
CA GLU A 378 -4.04 31.95 -15.01
C GLU A 378 -3.18 31.36 -13.89
N ASP A 379 -1.86 31.58 -13.93
CA ASP A 379 -0.92 30.99 -12.96
C ASP A 379 -1.35 31.24 -11.51
N THR A 380 -2.02 32.37 -11.26
CA THR A 380 -2.63 32.73 -9.98
C THR A 380 -3.71 31.73 -9.52
N GLU A 381 -4.59 31.31 -10.43
CA GLU A 381 -5.67 30.36 -10.17
C GLU A 381 -5.12 28.95 -9.93
N LEU A 382 -4.15 28.52 -10.76
CA LEU A 382 -3.42 27.26 -10.61
C LEU A 382 -2.65 27.21 -9.29
N SER A 383 -1.99 28.30 -8.92
CA SER A 383 -1.24 28.43 -7.68
C SER A 383 -2.16 28.38 -6.45
N LEU A 384 -3.33 29.02 -6.51
CA LEU A 384 -4.34 28.97 -5.45
C LEU A 384 -4.96 27.57 -5.31
N GLN A 385 -5.25 26.88 -6.42
CA GLN A 385 -5.80 25.52 -6.39
C GLN A 385 -4.76 24.51 -5.87
N LEU A 386 -3.49 24.64 -6.29
CA LEU A 386 -2.40 23.84 -5.79
C LEU A 386 -2.16 24.08 -4.29
N HIS A 387 -2.15 25.34 -3.87
CA HIS A 387 -2.04 25.71 -2.47
C HIS A 387 -3.19 25.12 -1.64
N ALA A 388 -4.43 25.23 -2.10
CA ALA A 388 -5.58 24.65 -1.41
C ALA A 388 -5.50 23.11 -1.32
N ALA A 389 -5.06 22.43 -2.39
CA ALA A 389 -4.89 20.98 -2.41
C ALA A 389 -3.77 20.51 -1.46
N LEU A 390 -2.64 21.22 -1.43
CA LEU A 390 -1.51 20.94 -0.53
C LEU A 390 -1.86 21.20 0.94
N THR A 391 -2.54 22.31 1.23
CA THR A 391 -3.00 22.65 2.58
C THR A 391 -4.03 21.63 3.08
N LYS A 392 -4.98 21.21 2.25
CA LYS A 392 -5.95 20.15 2.58
C LYS A 392 -5.28 18.78 2.79
N SER A 393 -4.09 18.58 2.22
CA SER A 393 -3.26 17.37 2.39
C SER A 393 -2.25 17.48 3.54
N GLY A 394 -2.31 18.53 4.36
CA GLY A 394 -1.47 18.68 5.57
C GLY A 394 -0.04 19.16 5.32
N PHE A 395 0.26 19.67 4.11
CA PHE A 395 1.63 19.99 3.69
C PHE A 395 2.17 21.34 4.20
N SER A 396 1.34 22.24 4.74
CA SER A 396 1.76 23.59 5.14
C SER A 396 2.39 23.64 6.54
N GLU A 397 1.79 22.96 7.53
CA GLU A 397 2.28 22.97 8.92
C GLU A 397 3.52 22.09 9.10
N THR A 398 3.55 20.93 8.44
CA THR A 398 4.70 20.00 8.45
C THR A 398 5.94 20.61 7.78
N ARG A 399 5.76 21.45 6.75
CA ARG A 399 6.85 22.13 6.06
C ARG A 399 7.48 23.24 6.89
N ALA A 400 6.68 24.05 7.59
CA ALA A 400 7.20 25.09 8.49
C ALA A 400 7.95 24.48 9.69
N ALA A 401 7.43 23.38 10.24
CA ALA A 401 8.11 22.62 11.30
C ALA A 401 9.44 22.02 10.80
N MET A 402 9.46 21.47 9.58
CA MET A 402 10.67 20.90 8.98
C MET A 402 11.70 21.97 8.61
N GLN A 403 11.27 23.14 8.16
CA GLN A 403 12.16 24.28 7.89
C GLN A 403 12.76 24.86 9.17
N SER A 404 11.96 24.96 10.25
CA SER A 404 12.46 25.35 11.58
C SER A 404 13.50 24.36 12.08
N ALA A 405 13.18 23.06 12.04
CA ALA A 405 14.11 22.01 12.47
C ALA A 405 15.39 21.99 11.62
N MET A 406 15.30 22.25 10.32
CA MET A 406 16.47 22.35 9.45
C MET A 406 17.33 23.57 9.81
N ALA A 407 16.71 24.72 10.10
CA ALA A 407 17.40 25.92 10.53
C ALA A 407 18.13 25.73 11.87
N ASP A 408 17.48 25.10 12.86
CA ASP A 408 18.08 24.78 14.17
C ASP A 408 19.31 23.87 14.03
N VAL A 409 19.22 22.86 13.15
CA VAL A 409 20.35 21.96 12.85
C VAL A 409 21.46 22.72 12.13
N LEU A 410 21.14 23.59 11.17
CA LEU A 410 22.12 24.37 10.43
C LEU A 410 22.84 25.38 11.34
N GLU A 411 22.11 26.03 12.24
CA GLU A 411 22.62 26.93 13.28
C GLU A 411 23.64 26.20 14.17
N THR A 412 23.25 25.02 14.66
CA THR A 412 24.12 24.19 15.49
C THR A 412 25.41 23.80 14.74
N ILE A 413 25.30 23.42 13.47
CA ILE A 413 26.45 23.09 12.62
C ILE A 413 27.35 24.32 12.41
N LEU A 414 26.78 25.49 12.14
CA LEU A 414 27.54 26.70 11.88
C LEU A 414 28.24 27.22 13.14
N ARG A 415 27.56 27.23 14.30
CA ARG A 415 28.18 27.59 15.58
C ARG A 415 29.38 26.70 15.90
N ASN A 416 29.21 25.39 15.71
CA ASN A 416 30.28 24.42 15.97
C ASN A 416 31.45 24.56 14.99
N ARG A 417 31.17 24.81 13.70
CA ARG A 417 32.22 24.93 12.67
C ARG A 417 32.96 26.26 12.72
N LEU A 418 32.26 27.34 13.05
CA LEU A 418 32.84 28.68 13.13
C LEU A 418 33.39 28.99 14.53
N ASN A 419 33.09 28.12 15.51
CA ASN A 419 33.39 28.31 16.93
C ASN A 419 32.89 29.67 17.44
N ASP A 420 31.68 30.03 17.01
CA ASP A 420 31.01 31.29 17.30
C ASP A 420 29.56 30.99 17.68
N ASN A 421 29.26 31.08 18.98
CA ASN A 421 27.93 30.79 19.52
C ASN A 421 26.91 31.88 19.22
N GLU A 422 27.32 33.00 18.63
CA GLU A 422 26.46 34.14 18.31
C GLU A 422 25.91 34.08 16.86
N VAL A 423 26.10 32.95 16.17
CA VAL A 423 25.50 32.69 14.85
C VAL A 423 24.08 32.14 15.03
N PHE A 424 23.09 32.70 14.35
CA PHE A 424 21.70 32.24 14.35
C PHE A 424 21.20 32.04 12.92
N VAL A 425 20.47 30.96 12.65
CA VAL A 425 19.90 30.68 11.32
C VAL A 425 18.40 30.83 11.41
N VAL A 426 17.86 31.81 10.69
CA VAL A 426 16.41 32.08 10.65
C VAL A 426 15.90 31.90 9.23
N GLY A 427 14.82 31.14 9.06
CA GLY A 427 14.10 31.09 7.79
C GLY A 427 13.26 32.36 7.61
N SER A 428 13.30 33.00 6.44
CA SER A 428 12.38 34.09 6.12
C SER A 428 10.94 33.54 6.07
N TYR A 429 10.16 33.80 7.12
CA TYR A 429 8.73 33.51 7.16
C TYR A 429 7.94 34.66 6.56
N SER A 430 8.01 34.83 5.24
CA SER A 430 7.10 35.72 4.51
C SER A 430 6.20 34.92 3.57
N GLU A 431 4.90 34.97 3.85
CA GLU A 431 3.84 34.48 2.98
C GLU A 431 3.98 35.15 1.60
N GLY A 432 4.36 34.38 0.58
CA GLY A 432 4.23 34.78 -0.82
C GLY A 432 5.44 34.56 -1.72
N TRP A 433 6.64 34.29 -1.20
CA TRP A 433 7.86 34.16 -2.04
C TRP A 433 8.71 32.90 -1.75
N GLY A 434 8.16 31.92 -1.02
CA GLY A 434 8.82 30.66 -0.66
C GLY A 434 8.74 29.55 -1.72
N ASN A 435 8.88 29.87 -3.00
CA ASN A 435 8.94 28.86 -4.08
C ASN A 435 10.40 28.47 -4.38
N SER A 436 10.87 27.40 -3.74
CA SER A 436 11.79 26.38 -4.28
C SER A 436 12.80 25.95 -3.21
N LEU A 437 12.44 24.88 -2.49
CA LEU A 437 13.35 24.21 -1.55
C LEU A 437 13.68 22.78 -1.96
N THR A 438 13.56 22.46 -3.25
CA THR A 438 14.10 21.21 -3.81
C THR A 438 14.23 21.36 -5.32
N ARG A 439 15.45 21.22 -5.85
CA ARG A 439 15.60 20.50 -7.11
C ARG A 439 15.40 19.01 -6.83
N MET A 440 14.90 18.26 -7.82
CA MET A 440 14.61 16.82 -7.75
C MET A 440 15.81 15.92 -7.37
N ASP A 441 16.98 16.50 -7.14
CA ASP A 441 18.24 15.84 -6.75
C ASP A 441 18.66 16.12 -5.28
N GLY A 442 17.82 16.80 -4.49
CA GLY A 442 18.09 17.07 -3.07
C GLY A 442 19.02 18.25 -2.80
N ARG A 443 19.21 19.15 -3.77
CA ARG A 443 19.94 20.43 -3.59
C ARG A 443 18.98 21.61 -3.41
N THR A 444 19.40 22.60 -2.64
CA THR A 444 18.75 23.92 -2.51
C THR A 444 18.80 24.67 -3.85
N ASP A 445 17.69 25.32 -4.21
CA ASP A 445 17.62 26.14 -5.42
C ASP A 445 18.46 27.41 -5.26
N PHE A 446 19.01 27.95 -6.35
CA PHE A 446 19.80 29.19 -6.29
C PHE A 446 18.93 30.43 -6.04
N GLU A 447 17.61 30.32 -6.26
CA GLU A 447 16.61 31.33 -5.90
C GLU A 447 16.11 31.15 -4.44
N SER A 448 16.68 30.22 -3.65
CA SER A 448 16.22 29.99 -2.27
C SER A 448 16.73 31.07 -1.30
N ASP A 449 15.78 31.75 -0.66
CA ASP A 449 15.99 32.90 0.23
C ASP A 449 16.32 32.48 1.68
N ILE A 450 17.40 31.71 1.87
CA ILE A 450 17.87 31.29 3.21
C ILE A 450 18.86 32.34 3.74
N ASP A 451 18.46 33.06 4.79
CA ASP A 451 19.32 34.05 5.46
C ASP A 451 20.13 33.44 6.61
N VAL A 452 21.38 33.88 6.78
CA VAL A 452 22.23 33.52 7.94
C VAL A 452 22.56 34.78 8.71
N VAL A 453 22.20 34.84 9.99
CA VAL A 453 22.38 36.03 10.84
C VAL A 453 23.55 35.81 11.79
N GLN A 454 24.43 36.81 11.92
CA GLN A 454 25.48 36.84 12.95
C GLN A 454 25.18 37.96 13.93
N LEU A 455 24.99 37.65 15.21
CA LEU A 455 24.85 38.65 16.27
C LEU A 455 26.24 39.20 16.61
N MET A 456 26.48 40.48 16.32
CA MET A 456 27.72 41.14 16.69
C MET A 456 27.54 41.88 18.02
N PRO A 457 28.42 41.71 19.01
CA PRO A 457 28.38 42.51 20.23
C PRO A 457 28.66 43.98 19.92
N GLY A 458 27.73 44.87 20.29
CA GLY A 458 27.98 46.31 20.41
C GLY A 458 27.42 47.18 19.30
N ARG A 459 26.15 47.60 19.47
CA ARG A 459 25.70 49.01 19.47
C ARG A 459 24.19 49.03 19.74
N LEU A 460 23.75 49.71 20.79
CA LEU A 460 22.33 49.92 21.06
C LEU A 460 21.80 51.02 20.13
N TYR A 461 20.75 50.72 19.37
CA TYR A 461 20.12 51.71 18.49
C TYR A 461 18.89 52.32 19.16
N HIS A 462 18.86 53.64 19.19
CA HIS A 462 17.74 54.42 19.70
C HIS A 462 16.82 54.80 18.54
N VAL A 463 15.61 54.25 18.49
CA VAL A 463 14.71 54.53 17.37
C VAL A 463 14.04 55.89 17.56
N ARG A 464 14.20 56.79 16.59
CA ARG A 464 13.63 58.13 16.62
C ARG A 464 12.11 58.03 16.75
N ARG A 465 11.53 58.77 17.72
CA ARG A 465 10.11 58.80 18.13
C ARG A 465 9.63 57.69 19.08
N PHE A 466 10.36 56.59 19.24
CA PHE A 466 9.95 55.50 20.15
C PHE A 466 10.84 55.41 21.40
N CYS A 467 12.12 55.74 21.27
CA CYS A 467 13.08 55.71 22.38
C CYS A 467 12.76 56.74 23.47
N GLN A 468 12.75 56.30 24.73
CA GLN A 468 12.57 57.14 25.93
C GLN A 468 13.81 57.17 26.85
N CYS A 469 14.95 56.59 26.44
CA CYS A 469 16.16 56.57 27.26
C CYS A 469 16.66 58.01 27.58
N PRO A 470 16.99 58.31 28.84
CA PRO A 470 17.39 59.66 29.27
C PRO A 470 18.71 60.17 28.64
N ASN A 471 19.55 59.27 28.10
CA ASN A 471 20.86 59.61 27.53
C ASN A 471 20.90 59.62 25.98
N ALA A 472 19.77 59.41 25.30
CA ALA A 472 19.72 59.35 23.84
C ALA A 472 19.62 60.75 23.22
N ASN A 473 20.76 61.34 22.84
CA ASN A 473 20.76 62.61 22.10
C ASN A 473 20.20 62.43 20.68
N SER A 474 19.59 63.47 20.11
CA SER A 474 18.94 63.41 18.77
C SER A 474 19.85 62.93 17.63
N ARG A 475 21.18 63.12 17.75
CA ARG A 475 22.21 62.63 16.82
C ARG A 475 22.54 61.13 16.93
N GLN A 476 22.07 60.44 17.97
CA GLN A 476 22.25 59.00 18.19
C GLN A 476 20.97 58.22 17.88
N THR A 477 19.92 58.89 17.39
CA THR A 477 18.65 58.24 17.02
C THR A 477 18.56 57.94 15.54
N THR A 478 18.15 56.70 15.19
CA THR A 478 17.97 56.23 13.81
C THR A 478 16.50 56.30 13.38
N SER A 479 16.25 56.55 12.09
CA SER A 479 14.91 56.46 11.49
C SER A 479 14.43 55.01 11.46
N TYR A 480 13.12 54.79 11.52
CA TYR A 480 12.51 53.49 11.28
C TYR A 480 11.46 53.62 10.18
N TYR A 481 11.56 52.79 9.15
CA TYR A 481 10.66 52.79 8.01
C TYR A 481 10.45 51.35 7.51
N ASN A 482 9.18 50.99 7.31
CA ASN A 482 8.75 49.70 6.73
C ASN A 482 9.42 48.45 7.33
N GLY A 483 9.55 48.38 8.65
CA GLY A 483 10.18 47.22 9.30
C GLY A 483 11.67 47.37 9.58
N HIS A 484 12.35 48.37 9.02
CA HIS A 484 13.82 48.50 9.06
C HIS A 484 14.28 49.81 9.72
N ILE A 485 15.45 49.78 10.37
CA ILE A 485 16.15 50.98 10.83
C ILE A 485 17.10 51.50 9.73
N GLU A 486 17.21 52.82 9.58
CA GLU A 486 18.15 53.43 8.62
C GLU A 486 19.55 53.54 9.24
N CYS A 487 20.47 52.65 8.83
CA CYS A 487 21.85 52.68 9.28
C CYS A 487 22.79 53.19 8.18
N GLU A 488 23.30 54.41 8.33
CA GLU A 488 24.30 54.99 7.40
C GLU A 488 25.54 54.09 7.32
N GLY A 489 25.98 53.76 6.09
CA GLY A 489 27.15 52.92 5.82
C GLY A 489 26.86 51.43 5.62
N PHE A 490 25.62 50.98 5.83
CA PHE A 490 25.18 49.62 5.51
C PHE A 490 24.22 49.67 4.32
N ALA A 491 24.61 49.09 3.19
CA ALA A 491 23.73 48.77 2.07
C ALA A 491 23.70 47.24 1.93
N SER A 492 22.55 46.66 1.54
CA SER A 492 22.50 45.25 1.10
C SER A 492 23.53 45.05 0.01
N ASN A 493 24.65 44.42 0.37
CA ASN A 493 25.65 43.98 -0.57
C ASN A 493 25.32 42.51 -0.86
N PRO A 494 24.71 42.18 -2.01
CA PRO A 494 24.38 40.79 -2.32
C PRO A 494 25.65 39.94 -2.34
N ALA A 495 25.53 38.72 -1.80
CA ALA A 495 26.64 37.79 -1.66
C ALA A 495 27.40 37.59 -2.99
N ARG A 496 28.72 37.74 -2.97
CA ARG A 496 29.57 37.39 -4.13
C ARG A 496 29.98 35.92 -4.02
N PRO A 497 29.77 35.09 -5.06
CA PRO A 497 30.15 33.68 -5.00
C PRO A 497 31.68 33.52 -5.08
N GLU A 498 32.27 32.85 -4.09
CA GLU A 498 33.65 32.37 -4.17
C GLU A 498 33.71 30.90 -4.65
N ASN A 499 34.70 30.58 -5.47
CA ASN A 499 34.88 29.25 -6.05
C ASN A 499 35.48 28.29 -5.02
N GLY A 500 34.80 27.17 -4.73
CA GLY A 500 35.44 26.03 -4.04
C GLY A 500 34.63 25.21 -3.03
N SER A 501 33.45 25.66 -2.57
CA SER A 501 32.64 24.94 -1.56
C SER A 501 31.50 24.11 -2.16
N THR A 502 31.27 22.90 -1.62
CA THR A 502 30.19 21.96 -1.99
C THR A 502 28.88 22.17 -1.22
N LEU A 503 28.81 23.15 -0.32
CA LEU A 503 27.58 23.60 0.36
C LEU A 503 27.35 25.08 0.02
N ARG A 504 26.18 25.40 -0.55
CA ARG A 504 25.78 26.76 -0.98
C ARG A 504 24.41 27.15 -0.39
N PRO A 505 24.33 27.72 0.81
CA PRO A 505 23.35 28.78 1.04
C PRO A 505 23.90 30.07 0.40
N ALA A 506 23.03 30.89 -0.20
CA ALA A 506 23.36 32.30 -0.38
C ALA A 506 23.57 32.88 1.03
N VAL A 507 24.74 33.44 1.31
CA VAL A 507 25.03 33.99 2.64
C VAL A 507 24.86 35.50 2.55
N ASP A 508 23.65 35.96 2.85
CA ASP A 508 23.43 37.39 3.10
C ASP A 508 24.02 37.74 4.46
N ARG A 509 24.96 38.70 4.50
CA ARG A 509 25.58 39.18 5.74
C ARG A 509 24.67 40.20 6.39
N VAL A 510 23.68 39.73 7.13
CA VAL A 510 22.76 40.59 7.89
C VAL A 510 23.23 40.72 9.34
N SER A 511 23.47 41.96 9.78
CA SER A 511 23.81 42.27 11.18
C SER A 511 22.54 42.53 11.97
N ALA A 512 22.25 41.70 12.98
CA ALA A 512 21.17 41.97 13.93
C ALA A 512 21.70 42.74 15.16
N CYS A 513 21.07 43.89 15.47
CA CYS A 513 21.47 44.80 16.53
C CYS A 513 20.32 45.01 17.54
N ARG A 514 20.63 45.28 18.81
CA ARG A 514 19.60 45.58 19.83
C ARG A 514 19.00 46.98 19.62
N LEU A 515 17.66 47.05 19.68
CA LEU A 515 16.93 48.30 19.86
C LEU A 515 16.73 48.54 21.36
N CYS A 516 16.73 49.80 21.79
CA CYS A 516 16.34 50.14 23.17
C CYS A 516 14.84 49.87 23.42
N CYS A 517 14.00 50.05 22.41
CA CYS A 517 12.57 49.77 22.50
C CYS A 517 12.05 49.25 21.16
N TYR A 518 11.03 48.40 21.20
CA TYR A 518 10.41 47.89 19.99
C TYR A 518 9.37 48.88 19.43
N PRO A 519 9.44 49.24 18.13
CA PRO A 519 8.33 49.91 17.47
C PRO A 519 7.11 48.96 17.36
N PRO A 520 5.89 49.46 17.09
CA PRO A 520 4.69 48.64 17.00
C PRO A 520 4.87 47.47 16.01
N ILE A 521 4.97 46.24 16.52
CA ILE A 521 5.23 45.03 15.73
C ILE A 521 3.94 44.66 15.00
N GLY A 522 3.95 44.73 13.66
CA GLY A 522 2.78 44.59 12.80
C GLY A 522 1.88 43.35 13.04
N PRO A 523 2.46 42.16 13.30
CA PRO A 523 1.69 40.95 13.65
C PRO A 523 0.95 41.01 14.99
N LEU A 524 1.43 41.82 15.94
CA LEU A 524 0.85 41.95 17.27
C LEU A 524 -0.15 43.11 17.37
N GLN A 525 -0.56 43.67 16.24
CA GLN A 525 -1.60 44.69 16.24
C GLN A 525 -2.97 44.06 16.53
N PRO A 526 -3.87 44.74 17.28
CA PRO A 526 -5.14 44.17 17.73
C PRO A 526 -5.99 43.56 16.61
N HIS A 527 -6.00 44.20 15.43
CA HIS A 527 -6.76 43.76 14.26
C HIS A 527 -6.18 42.52 13.56
N ARG A 528 -4.90 42.20 13.79
CA ARG A 528 -4.20 41.01 13.28
C ARG A 528 -4.24 39.86 14.29
N LEU A 529 -4.11 40.18 15.58
CA LEU A 529 -4.29 39.23 16.69
C LEU A 529 -5.68 38.59 16.68
N ALA A 530 -6.74 39.36 16.40
CA ALA A 530 -8.11 38.85 16.34
C ALA A 530 -8.35 37.79 15.24
N LYS A 531 -7.43 37.67 14.28
CA LYS A 531 -7.47 36.69 13.18
C LYS A 531 -6.38 35.62 13.30
N SER A 532 -5.57 35.69 14.35
CA SER A 532 -4.44 34.78 14.56
C SER A 532 -4.92 33.47 15.20
N SER A 533 -4.37 32.35 14.75
CA SER A 533 -4.53 31.03 15.38
C SER A 533 -3.54 30.80 16.53
N ILE A 534 -2.72 31.80 16.88
CA ILE A 534 -1.77 31.71 18.00
C ILE A 534 -2.55 31.63 19.31
N PRO A 535 -2.22 30.66 20.21
CA PRO A 535 -2.91 30.53 21.49
C PRO A 535 -2.90 31.83 22.30
N GLN A 536 -4.06 32.19 22.87
CA GLN A 536 -4.25 33.41 23.65
C GLN A 536 -3.22 33.58 24.77
N THR A 537 -2.78 32.47 25.37
CA THR A 537 -1.77 32.43 26.43
C THR A 537 -0.39 32.89 25.93
N VAL A 538 0.01 32.45 24.74
CA VAL A 538 1.27 32.86 24.09
C VAL A 538 1.21 34.34 23.72
N LEU A 539 0.08 34.79 23.18
CA LEU A 539 -0.14 36.21 22.88
C LEU A 539 -0.06 37.09 24.13
N GLN A 540 -0.67 36.65 25.24
CA GLN A 540 -0.63 37.36 26.52
C GLN A 540 0.79 37.42 27.11
N SER A 541 1.57 36.33 27.01
CA SER A 541 2.98 36.33 27.43
C SER A 541 3.82 37.31 26.59
N LEU A 542 3.68 37.26 25.26
CA LEU A 542 4.38 38.18 24.35
C LEU A 542 4.02 39.65 24.60
N THR A 543 2.73 39.95 24.80
CA THR A 543 2.28 41.31 25.15
C THR A 543 2.83 41.75 26.50
N SER A 544 2.80 40.88 27.51
CA SER A 544 3.34 41.20 28.84
C SER A 544 4.84 41.48 28.80
N GLU A 545 5.59 40.75 27.96
CA GLU A 545 7.03 40.91 27.82
C GLU A 545 7.42 42.18 27.06
N LEU A 546 6.62 42.58 26.06
CA LEU A 546 6.77 43.85 25.36
C LEU A 546 6.37 45.05 26.24
N GLU A 547 5.36 44.91 27.10
CA GLU A 547 4.91 45.96 28.02
C GLU A 547 5.82 46.09 29.26
N ALA A 548 6.50 45.02 29.67
CA ALA A 548 7.40 45.01 30.83
C ALA A 548 8.72 45.77 30.60
N SER A 549 9.08 46.11 29.36
CA SER A 549 10.30 46.85 29.03
C SER A 549 10.02 48.05 28.11
N PRO A 550 9.59 49.19 28.68
CA PRO A 550 9.25 50.38 27.90
C PRO A 550 10.46 51.06 27.22
N CYS A 551 11.71 50.78 27.63
CA CYS A 551 12.94 51.13 26.90
C CYS A 551 14.20 50.53 27.55
#